data_AF-A0A7S1JN66-F1
#
_entry.id   AF-A0A7S1JN66-F1
#
_cell.length_a   1.000
_cell.length_b   1.000
_cell.length_c   1.000
_cell.angle_alpha   90.00
_cell.angle_beta   90.00
_cell.angle_gamma   90.00
#
_symmetry.space_group_name_H-M   'P 1'
#
loop_
_entity.id
_entity.type
_entity.pdbx_description
1 polymer ?
#
loop_
_entity_poly.entity_id
_entity_poly.type
_entity_poly.pdbx_seq_one_letter_code
_entity_poly.pdbx_strand_id
1 'polypeptide(L)'
;MAVACGSPYVAKYLCRKLPADQIDTQDALNRTPLALAAQELYWLSQQQDPDTPDQTKEERRAECDKYKLIIRSLLRAGADINRIPTATEEDRGSRQLVLAEYATVLNELRDDVMTAVSAALRPHRTFAALLAHLLPLSPLPWRIASYLFYADAAASATTEA
;
A
#
# COMPACT_ATOMS: atom_id res chain seq x y z
N MET A 1 -4.47 16.25 9.59
CA MET A 1 -4.99 17.46 8.91
C MET A 1 -5.03 17.35 7.39
N ALA A 2 -3.97 16.90 6.70
CA ALA A 2 -3.97 16.83 5.22
C ALA A 2 -5.07 15.93 4.62
N VAL A 3 -5.40 14.83 5.30
CA VAL A 3 -6.53 13.95 4.92
C VAL A 3 -7.87 14.67 5.13
N ALA A 4 -8.03 15.40 6.24
CA ALA A 4 -9.25 16.15 6.56
C ALA A 4 -9.52 17.32 5.60
N CYS A 5 -8.47 17.93 5.02
CA CYS A 5 -8.64 18.92 3.96
C CYS A 5 -8.84 18.30 2.58
N GLY A 6 -8.73 16.96 2.47
CA GLY A 6 -8.60 16.23 1.22
C GLY A 6 -7.57 16.91 0.31
N SER A 7 -6.28 16.78 0.54
CA SER A 7 -5.32 17.26 -0.46
C SER A 7 -4.37 16.14 -0.83
N PRO A 8 -4.53 15.52 -2.02
CA PRO A 8 -3.66 14.42 -2.44
C PRO A 8 -2.21 14.88 -2.59
N TYR A 9 -2.00 16.13 -3.00
CA TYR A 9 -0.66 16.71 -3.12
C TYR A 9 0.02 16.90 -1.76
N VAL A 10 -0.70 17.43 -0.76
CA VAL A 10 -0.15 17.60 0.58
C VAL A 10 0.06 16.25 1.25
N ALA A 11 -0.89 15.32 1.12
CA ALA A 11 -0.74 13.95 1.63
C ALA A 11 0.50 13.29 1.03
N LYS A 12 0.67 13.35 -0.29
CA LYS A 12 1.85 12.81 -0.99
C LYS A 12 3.15 13.49 -0.58
N TYR A 13 3.13 14.82 -0.37
CA TYR A 13 4.30 15.55 0.11
C TYR A 13 4.71 15.11 1.52
N LEU A 14 3.74 15.01 2.43
CA LEU A 14 3.98 14.56 3.81
C LEU A 14 4.47 13.11 3.85
N CYS A 15 3.88 12.23 3.04
CA CYS A 15 4.33 10.83 2.90
C CYS A 15 5.79 10.68 2.48
N ARG A 16 6.38 11.69 1.81
CA ARG A 16 7.80 11.68 1.42
C ARG A 16 8.73 12.27 2.49
N LYS A 17 8.19 13.00 3.46
CA LYS A 17 8.96 13.76 4.45
C LYS A 17 8.89 13.15 5.83
N LEU A 18 7.79 12.47 6.14
CA LEU A 18 7.58 11.83 7.43
C LEU A 18 8.31 10.49 7.47
N PRO A 19 8.92 10.15 8.61
CA PRO A 19 9.43 8.80 8.84
C PRO A 19 8.25 7.82 8.99
N ALA A 20 8.51 6.53 8.72
CA ALA A 20 7.46 5.53 8.59
C ALA A 20 6.61 5.36 9.88
N ASP A 21 7.23 5.53 11.04
CA ASP A 21 6.59 5.49 12.36
C ASP A 21 5.56 6.61 12.55
N GLN A 22 5.69 7.73 11.83
CA GLN A 22 4.77 8.87 11.94
C GLN A 22 3.58 8.80 10.97
N ILE A 23 3.62 7.91 9.97
CA ILE A 23 2.55 7.78 8.97
C ILE A 23 1.25 7.29 9.61
N ASP A 24 1.36 6.40 10.61
CA ASP A 24 0.23 5.85 11.33
C ASP A 24 -0.11 6.60 12.62
N THR A 25 0.36 7.85 12.74
CA THR A 25 0.04 8.71 13.89
C THR A 25 -1.46 8.94 13.98
N GLN A 26 -2.04 8.56 15.10
CA GLN A 26 -3.48 8.64 15.32
C GLN A 26 -3.93 10.06 15.64
N ASP A 27 -5.16 10.40 15.25
CA ASP A 27 -5.85 11.61 15.69
C ASP A 27 -6.39 11.47 17.12
N ALA A 28 -7.04 12.53 17.63
CA ALA A 28 -7.66 12.53 18.96
C ALA A 28 -8.77 11.47 19.14
N LEU A 29 -9.23 10.85 18.04
CA LEU A 29 -10.24 9.80 18.01
C LEU A 29 -9.62 8.42 17.74
N ASN A 30 -8.29 8.28 17.90
CA ASN A 30 -7.52 7.07 17.66
C ASN A 30 -7.59 6.56 16.20
N ARG A 31 -7.92 7.43 15.23
CA ARG A 31 -7.99 7.07 13.81
C ARG A 31 -6.69 7.40 13.11
N THR A 32 -6.19 6.46 12.31
CA THR A 32 -5.04 6.72 11.45
C THR A 32 -5.46 7.57 10.24
N PRO A 33 -4.51 8.26 9.57
CA PRO A 33 -4.79 8.98 8.33
C PRO A 33 -5.39 8.06 7.25
N LEU A 34 -5.00 6.79 7.24
CA LEU A 34 -5.54 5.78 6.34
C LEU A 34 -7.00 5.43 6.69
N ALA A 35 -7.32 5.23 7.97
CA ALA A 35 -8.69 4.97 8.42
C ALA A 35 -9.64 6.14 8.10
N LEU A 36 -9.17 7.37 8.30
CA LEU A 36 -9.92 8.59 7.94
C LEU A 36 -10.23 8.64 6.45
N ALA A 37 -9.23 8.46 5.59
CA ALA A 37 -9.42 8.50 4.14
C ALA A 37 -10.35 7.38 3.65
N ALA A 38 -10.30 6.21 4.28
CA ALA A 38 -11.15 5.07 3.98
C ALA A 38 -12.63 5.35 4.32
N GLN A 39 -12.88 5.95 5.49
CA GLN A 39 -14.23 6.32 5.93
C GLN A 39 -14.86 7.36 5.00
N GLU A 40 -14.12 8.41 4.64
CA GLU A 40 -14.60 9.43 3.70
C GLU A 40 -14.92 8.83 2.33
N LEU A 41 -14.06 7.95 1.81
CA LEU A 41 -14.32 7.26 0.55
C LEU A 41 -15.57 6.37 0.63
N TYR A 42 -15.77 5.68 1.76
CA TYR A 42 -16.95 4.85 1.97
C TYR A 42 -18.24 5.70 1.99
N TRP A 43 -18.27 6.81 2.73
CA TRP A 43 -19.43 7.72 2.74
C TRP A 43 -19.75 8.28 1.35
N LEU A 44 -18.74 8.73 0.61
CA LEU A 44 -18.94 9.24 -0.75
C LEU A 44 -19.46 8.16 -1.71
N SER A 45 -19.01 6.91 -1.55
CA SER A 45 -19.49 5.79 -2.36
C SER A 45 -20.95 5.45 -2.07
N GLN A 46 -21.38 5.54 -0.81
CA GLN A 46 -22.74 5.23 -0.38
C GLN A 46 -23.74 6.32 -0.76
N GLN A 47 -23.30 7.57 -0.90
CA GLN A 47 -24.19 8.70 -1.19
C GLN A 47 -24.58 8.82 -2.67
N GLN A 48 -24.08 7.97 -3.58
CA GLN A 48 -24.42 8.01 -5.02
C GLN A 48 -25.87 7.59 -5.30
N ASP A 49 -26.80 8.54 -5.14
CA ASP A 49 -28.21 8.40 -5.52
C ASP A 49 -28.37 8.50 -7.05
N PRO A 50 -29.08 7.55 -7.71
CA PRO A 50 -29.37 7.60 -9.15
C PRO A 50 -30.07 8.90 -9.61
N ASP A 51 -30.86 9.55 -8.75
CA ASP A 51 -31.64 10.74 -9.09
C ASP A 51 -30.85 12.06 -8.91
N THR A 52 -29.59 11.98 -8.49
CA THR A 52 -28.71 13.15 -8.37
C THR A 52 -28.44 13.79 -9.75
N PRO A 53 -28.45 15.13 -9.89
CA PRO A 53 -28.02 15.82 -11.10
C PRO A 53 -26.60 15.43 -11.56
N ASP A 54 -26.36 15.39 -12.87
CA ASP A 54 -25.09 14.93 -13.43
C ASP A 54 -23.87 15.75 -12.97
N GLN A 55 -24.02 17.06 -12.78
CA GLN A 55 -22.95 17.92 -12.28
C GLN A 55 -22.50 17.51 -10.87
N THR A 56 -23.45 17.20 -9.99
CA THR A 56 -23.16 16.75 -8.62
C THR A 56 -22.59 15.32 -8.60
N LYS A 57 -22.95 14.48 -9.57
CA LYS A 57 -22.33 13.15 -9.75
C LYS A 57 -20.86 13.28 -10.16
N GLU A 58 -20.54 14.21 -11.06
CA GLU A 58 -19.17 14.45 -11.51
C GLU A 58 -18.29 15.01 -10.38
N GLU A 59 -18.79 15.98 -9.62
CA GLU A 59 -18.10 16.52 -8.44
C GLU A 59 -17.80 15.41 -7.42
N ARG A 60 -18.78 14.55 -7.13
CA ARG A 60 -18.58 13.41 -6.22
C ARG A 60 -17.59 12.37 -6.77
N ARG A 61 -17.57 12.11 -8.07
CA ARG A 61 -16.57 11.23 -8.69
C ARG A 61 -15.16 11.81 -8.51
N ALA A 62 -14.99 13.11 -8.77
CA ALA A 62 -13.71 13.79 -8.56
C ALA A 62 -13.27 13.72 -7.09
N GLU A 63 -14.21 13.82 -6.15
CA GLU A 63 -13.92 13.70 -4.72
C GLU A 63 -13.55 12.27 -4.30
N CYS A 64 -14.25 11.26 -4.82
CA CYS A 64 -13.86 9.86 -4.65
C CYS A 64 -12.44 9.61 -5.16
N ASP A 65 -12.11 10.07 -6.37
CA ASP A 65 -10.80 9.86 -6.98
C ASP A 65 -9.68 10.53 -6.19
N LYS A 66 -9.97 11.69 -5.62
CA LYS A 66 -9.08 12.40 -4.71
C LYS A 66 -8.77 11.59 -3.44
N TYR A 67 -9.76 10.95 -2.81
CA TYR A 67 -9.52 10.08 -1.65
C TYR A 67 -8.79 8.79 -2.03
N LYS A 68 -9.07 8.20 -3.19
CA LYS A 68 -8.28 7.08 -3.72
C LYS A 68 -6.80 7.46 -3.87
N LEU A 69 -6.50 8.63 -4.43
CA LEU A 69 -5.12 9.12 -4.54
C LEU A 69 -4.43 9.31 -3.19
N ILE A 70 -5.15 9.78 -2.18
CA ILE A 70 -4.65 9.91 -0.81
C ILE A 70 -4.33 8.52 -0.23
N ILE A 71 -5.27 7.57 -0.32
CA ILE A 71 -5.10 6.19 0.13
C ILE A 71 -3.88 5.55 -0.54
N ARG A 72 -3.76 5.65 -1.87
CA ARG A 72 -2.60 5.12 -2.61
C ARG A 72 -1.29 5.75 -2.16
N SER A 73 -1.28 7.05 -1.85
CA SER A 73 -0.08 7.74 -1.39
C SER A 73 0.33 7.26 0.01
N LEU A 74 -0.62 7.07 0.92
CA LEU A 74 -0.38 6.53 2.26
C LEU A 74 0.11 5.08 2.21
N LEU A 75 -0.53 4.24 1.38
CA LEU A 75 -0.13 2.84 1.21
C LEU A 75 1.29 2.70 0.66
N ARG A 76 1.67 3.53 -0.34
CA ARG A 76 3.05 3.57 -0.86
C ARG A 76 4.08 4.00 0.18
N ALA A 77 3.65 4.81 1.15
CA ALA A 77 4.50 5.27 2.23
C ALA A 77 4.63 4.24 3.36
N GLY A 78 3.84 3.16 3.33
CA GLY A 78 3.88 2.07 4.31
C GLY A 78 2.84 2.15 5.41
N ALA A 79 1.74 2.89 5.21
CA ALA A 79 0.64 2.95 6.18
C ALA A 79 0.07 1.55 6.48
N ASP A 80 -0.17 1.26 7.76
CA ASP A 80 -0.62 -0.05 8.21
C ASP A 80 -2.14 -0.23 8.06
N ILE A 81 -2.54 -1.13 7.17
CA ILE A 81 -3.95 -1.50 6.92
C ILE A 81 -4.59 -2.14 8.16
N ASN A 82 -3.81 -2.80 9.01
CA ASN A 82 -4.34 -3.45 10.21
C ASN A 82 -4.79 -2.45 11.28
N ARG A 83 -4.42 -1.17 11.14
CA ARG A 83 -4.91 -0.09 12.00
C ARG A 83 -6.24 0.51 11.56
N ILE A 84 -6.82 0.02 10.46
CA ILE A 84 -8.20 0.36 10.10
C ILE A 84 -9.13 -0.41 11.03
N PRO A 85 -10.09 0.26 11.70
CA PRO A 85 -11.09 -0.41 12.52
C PRO A 85 -11.86 -1.50 11.75
N THR A 86 -12.45 -2.45 12.46
CA THR A 86 -13.32 -3.51 11.89
C THR A 86 -14.55 -3.79 12.74
N ALA A 87 -14.84 -2.91 13.69
CA ALA A 87 -15.87 -3.10 14.69
C ALA A 87 -17.26 -3.00 14.08
N THR A 88 -17.45 -2.09 13.13
CA THR A 88 -18.75 -1.84 12.46
C THR A 88 -18.75 -2.31 11.01
N GLU A 89 -19.93 -2.44 10.40
CA GLU A 89 -20.07 -2.72 8.96
C GLU A 89 -19.48 -1.62 8.10
N GLU A 90 -19.63 -0.36 8.52
CA GLU A 90 -19.00 0.79 7.88
C GLU A 90 -17.47 0.65 7.86
N ASP A 91 -16.88 0.26 8.99
CA ASP A 91 -15.44 0.04 9.10
C ASP A 91 -14.97 -1.10 8.17
N ARG A 92 -15.74 -2.20 8.12
CA ARG A 92 -15.45 -3.34 7.24
C ARG A 92 -15.52 -2.95 5.76
N GLY A 93 -16.55 -2.20 5.39
CA GLY A 93 -16.71 -1.67 4.03
C GLY A 93 -15.57 -0.72 3.65
N SER A 94 -15.22 0.20 4.55
CA SER A 94 -14.08 1.11 4.39
C SER A 94 -12.77 0.34 4.20
N ARG A 95 -12.53 -0.71 5.00
CA ARG A 95 -11.35 -1.57 4.87
C ARG A 95 -11.33 -2.31 3.54
N GLN A 96 -12.47 -2.79 3.06
CA GLN A 96 -12.57 -3.49 1.78
C GLN A 96 -12.21 -2.57 0.60
N LEU A 97 -12.61 -1.30 0.65
CA LEU A 97 -12.20 -0.29 -0.34
C LEU A 97 -10.69 -0.07 -0.34
N VAL A 98 -10.06 0.02 0.84
CA VAL A 98 -8.60 0.15 0.94
C VAL A 98 -7.88 -1.08 0.40
N LEU A 99 -8.39 -2.29 0.62
CA LEU A 99 -7.81 -3.51 0.06
C LEU A 99 -7.83 -3.54 -1.47
N ALA A 100 -8.90 -3.03 -2.10
CA ALA A 100 -8.97 -2.88 -3.54
C ALA A 100 -7.93 -1.88 -4.07
N GLU A 101 -7.77 -0.75 -3.40
CA GLU A 101 -6.74 0.24 -3.75
C GLU A 101 -5.31 -0.30 -3.50
N TYR A 102 -5.12 -1.09 -2.45
CA TYR A 102 -3.85 -1.77 -2.17
C TYR A 102 -3.46 -2.74 -3.27
N ALA A 103 -4.40 -3.55 -3.77
CA ALA A 103 -4.15 -4.42 -4.93
C ALA A 103 -3.73 -3.61 -6.17
N THR A 104 -4.34 -2.45 -6.37
CA THR A 104 -4.00 -1.55 -7.49
C THR A 104 -2.58 -0.99 -7.34
N VAL A 105 -2.21 -0.52 -6.14
CA VAL A 105 -0.84 -0.05 -5.85
C VAL A 105 0.18 -1.15 -6.06
N LEU A 106 -0.11 -2.38 -5.63
CA LEU A 106 0.78 -3.53 -5.85
C LEU A 106 0.97 -3.86 -7.33
N ASN A 107 -0.09 -3.79 -8.13
CA ASN A 107 0.00 -3.99 -9.58
C ASN A 107 0.83 -2.88 -10.25
N GLU A 108 0.59 -1.61 -9.91
CA GLU A 108 1.39 -0.48 -10.42
C GLU A 108 2.88 -0.63 -10.03
N LEU A 109 3.17 -1.00 -8.78
CA LEU A 109 4.55 -1.20 -8.30
C LEU A 109 5.25 -2.36 -9.02
N ARG A 110 4.52 -3.45 -9.31
CA ARG A 110 5.08 -4.59 -10.07
C ARG A 110 5.58 -4.12 -11.43
N ASP A 111 4.78 -3.35 -12.15
CA ASP A 111 5.12 -2.86 -13.48
C ASP A 111 6.29 -1.87 -13.44
N ASP A 112 6.29 -0.96 -12.46
CA ASP A 112 7.38 0.00 -12.24
C ASP A 112 8.70 -0.72 -11.90
N VAL A 113 8.66 -1.70 -10.99
CA VAL A 113 9.83 -2.49 -10.62
C VAL A 113 10.34 -3.29 -11.81
N MET A 114 9.47 -3.96 -12.56
CA MET A 114 9.86 -4.70 -13.76
C MET A 114 10.47 -3.78 -14.81
N THR A 115 9.95 -2.58 -14.98
CA THR A 115 10.46 -1.58 -15.91
C THR A 115 11.82 -1.05 -15.46
N ALA A 116 11.97 -0.71 -14.18
CA ALA A 116 13.23 -0.23 -13.60
C ALA A 116 14.32 -1.30 -13.66
N VAL A 117 13.97 -2.55 -13.34
CA VAL A 117 14.86 -3.71 -13.46
C VAL A 117 15.25 -3.91 -14.93
N SER A 118 14.29 -3.93 -15.85
CA SER A 118 14.57 -4.05 -17.29
C SER A 118 15.48 -2.92 -17.80
N ALA A 119 15.25 -1.68 -17.36
CA ALA A 119 16.09 -0.54 -17.70
C ALA A 119 17.51 -0.63 -17.11
N ALA A 120 17.64 -1.05 -15.85
CA ALA A 120 18.93 -1.29 -15.19
C ALA A 120 19.70 -2.46 -15.82
N LEU A 121 18.99 -3.44 -16.39
CA LEU A 121 19.55 -4.60 -17.05
C LEU A 121 19.84 -4.39 -18.54
N ARG A 122 19.32 -3.33 -19.18
CA ARG A 122 19.59 -3.00 -20.60
C ARG A 122 21.09 -2.87 -20.93
N PRO A 123 21.94 -2.24 -20.10
CA PRO A 123 23.39 -2.20 -20.33
C PRO A 123 24.04 -3.59 -20.21
N HIS A 124 23.45 -4.46 -19.39
CA HIS A 124 23.93 -5.81 -19.08
C HIS A 124 23.06 -6.87 -19.79
N ARG A 125 22.89 -6.79 -21.12
CA ARG A 125 22.03 -7.70 -21.91
C ARG A 125 22.25 -9.19 -21.61
N THR A 126 23.47 -9.58 -21.26
CA THR A 126 23.81 -10.95 -20.84
C THR A 126 23.29 -11.31 -19.44
N PHE A 127 23.22 -10.37 -18.50
CA PHE A 127 22.66 -10.58 -17.16
C PHE A 127 21.12 -10.52 -17.15
N ALA A 128 20.53 -9.68 -18.01
CA ALA A 128 19.08 -9.62 -18.24
C ALA A 128 18.51 -10.96 -18.74
N ALA A 129 19.22 -11.59 -19.68
CA ALA A 129 18.85 -12.89 -20.22
C ALA A 129 18.92 -13.99 -19.15
N LEU A 130 19.90 -13.94 -18.24
CA LEU A 130 20.03 -14.88 -17.13
C LEU A 130 18.91 -14.68 -16.09
N LEU A 131 18.60 -13.46 -15.66
CA LEU A 131 17.51 -13.22 -14.71
C LEU A 131 16.13 -13.58 -15.27
N ALA A 132 15.87 -13.28 -16.55
CA ALA A 132 14.65 -13.69 -17.22
C ALA A 132 14.53 -15.23 -17.36
N HIS A 133 15.66 -15.95 -17.43
CA HIS A 133 15.68 -17.43 -17.37
C HIS A 133 15.53 -17.98 -15.95
N LEU A 134 16.03 -17.28 -14.92
CA LEU A 134 16.02 -17.75 -13.54
C LEU A 134 14.73 -17.39 -12.79
N LEU A 135 14.02 -16.32 -13.17
CA LEU A 135 12.76 -15.93 -12.54
C LEU A 135 11.64 -16.99 -12.68
N PRO A 136 11.46 -17.66 -13.84
CA PRO A 136 10.47 -18.74 -13.98
C PRO A 136 10.94 -20.10 -13.45
N LEU A 137 12.26 -20.28 -13.25
CA LEU A 137 12.88 -21.60 -12.98
C LEU A 137 13.57 -21.70 -11.62
N SER A 138 13.61 -20.64 -10.81
CA SER A 138 14.32 -20.68 -9.53
C SER A 138 13.39 -21.00 -8.37
N PRO A 139 13.65 -22.08 -7.62
CA PRO A 139 12.94 -22.40 -6.41
C PRO A 139 13.64 -21.65 -5.25
N LEU A 140 13.63 -20.32 -5.31
CA LEU A 140 14.22 -19.45 -4.29
C LEU A 140 13.54 -19.45 -2.90
N PRO A 141 12.27 -19.91 -2.70
CA PRO A 141 11.70 -19.94 -1.36
C PRO A 141 12.40 -20.92 -0.39
N TRP A 142 12.85 -22.08 -0.87
CA TRP A 142 13.40 -23.11 0.03
C TRP A 142 14.89 -22.94 0.36
N ARG A 143 15.67 -22.28 -0.51
CA ARG A 143 17.09 -22.03 -0.24
C ARG A 143 17.32 -20.94 0.81
N ILE A 144 16.41 -19.97 0.95
CA ILE A 144 16.48 -18.98 2.03
C ILE A 144 16.08 -19.63 3.37
N ALA A 145 15.10 -20.54 3.36
CA ALA A 145 14.68 -21.28 4.55
C ALA A 145 15.79 -22.20 5.10
N SER A 146 16.60 -22.84 4.24
CA SER A 146 17.69 -23.70 4.69
C SER A 146 18.87 -22.94 5.33
N TYR A 147 19.14 -21.69 4.92
CA TYR A 147 20.14 -20.86 5.60
C TYR A 147 19.69 -20.41 6.99
N LEU A 148 18.39 -20.12 7.18
CA LEU A 148 17.85 -19.78 8.50
C LEU A 148 17.85 -20.98 9.45
N PHE A 149 17.53 -22.18 8.94
CA PHE A 149 17.52 -23.40 9.74
C PHE A 149 18.94 -23.88 10.13
N TYR A 150 19.95 -23.64 9.29
CA TYR A 150 21.35 -23.98 9.61
C TYR A 150 22.03 -22.98 10.54
N ALA A 151 21.64 -21.70 10.51
CA ALA A 151 22.18 -20.69 11.43
C ALA A 151 21.73 -20.92 12.88
N ASP A 152 20.51 -21.43 13.08
CA ASP A 152 19.96 -21.72 14.41
C ASP A 152 20.59 -22.99 15.05
N ALA A 153 20.94 -23.97 14.21
CA ALA A 153 21.68 -25.16 14.64
C ALA A 153 23.15 -24.87 15.03
N ALA A 154 23.75 -23.80 14.48
CA ALA A 154 25.11 -23.39 14.84
C ALA A 154 25.15 -22.55 16.13
N ALA A 155 24.08 -21.79 16.44
CA ALA A 155 24.01 -20.95 17.64
C ALA A 155 23.75 -21.77 18.93
N SER A 156 23.03 -22.89 18.83
CA SER A 156 22.74 -23.77 19.96
C SER A 156 23.91 -24.67 20.38
N ALA A 157 24.93 -24.83 19.54
CA ALA A 157 26.12 -25.63 19.83
C ALA A 157 27.21 -24.88 20.62
N THR A 158 27.10 -23.56 20.81
CA THR A 158 28.11 -22.74 21.49
C THR A 158 27.74 -22.34 22.93
N THR A 159 26.61 -22.80 23.47
CA THR A 159 26.15 -22.52 24.85
C THR A 159 26.29 -23.70 25.83
N GLU A 160 27.04 -24.74 25.47
CA GLU A 160 27.52 -25.75 26.42
C GLU A 160 29.04 -25.90 26.30
N ALA A 161 29.77 -25.07 27.03
CA ALA A 161 31.14 -25.31 27.48
C ALA A 161 31.43 -24.49 28.74
#